data_AF-A0A2V7X464-F1
#
_entry.id   AF-A0A2V7X464-F1
#
_cell.length_a   1.000
_cell.length_b   1.000
_cell.length_c   1.000
_cell.angle_alpha   90.00
_cell.angle_beta   90.00
_cell.angle_gamma   90.00
#
_symmetry.space_group_name_H-M   'P 1'
#
loop_
_entity.id
_entity.type
_entity.pdbx_description
1 polymer ?
#
loop_
_entity_poly.entity_id
_entity_poly.type
_entity_poly.pdbx_seq_one_letter_code
_entity_poly.pdbx_strand_id
1 'polypeptide(L)'
;MKELADRKKFVYDDDLLTLVSQPVHHTRLARYQVVSGNQLLPTATVEVEIDGARRSASAVGNGPLDAALKATDAALGQEVELVEMHTRALTAGKDALAEVIMRVRMGGHESTGQAASTDSIEAALKAYLSAIGAARRAQEAAA
;
A
#
# COMPACT_ATOMS: atom_id res chain seq x y z
N MET A 1 -10.00 -24.92 -0.09
CA MET A 1 -11.35 -24.36 -0.35
C MET A 1 -11.69 -23.16 0.54
N LYS A 2 -11.14 -23.06 1.76
CA LYS A 2 -11.31 -21.89 2.66
C LYS A 2 -10.54 -20.64 2.20
N GLU A 3 -9.30 -20.79 1.75
CA GLU A 3 -8.47 -19.67 1.22
C GLU A 3 -9.08 -18.98 -0.01
N LEU A 4 -9.82 -19.72 -0.85
CA LEU A 4 -10.49 -19.16 -2.02
C LEU A 4 -11.78 -18.40 -1.66
N ALA A 5 -12.39 -18.73 -0.51
CA ALA A 5 -13.60 -18.10 -0.02
C ALA A 5 -13.30 -16.81 0.77
N ASP A 6 -12.20 -16.78 1.54
CA ASP A 6 -11.75 -15.55 2.22
C ASP A 6 -11.16 -14.55 1.22
N ARG A 7 -10.47 -15.01 0.17
CA ARG A 7 -10.08 -14.16 -0.98
C ARG A 7 -11.27 -13.56 -1.75
N LYS A 8 -12.47 -14.13 -1.64
CA LYS A 8 -13.69 -13.60 -2.28
C LYS A 8 -14.39 -12.52 -1.46
N LYS A 9 -13.97 -12.26 -0.22
CA LYS A 9 -14.63 -11.29 0.68
C LYS A 9 -14.03 -9.88 0.66
N PHE A 10 -12.92 -9.68 -0.05
CA PHE A 10 -12.20 -8.40 -0.05
C PHE A 10 -11.76 -8.06 -1.48
N VAL A 11 -12.74 -7.90 -2.36
CA VAL A 11 -12.50 -7.18 -3.62
C VAL A 11 -12.67 -5.71 -3.26
N TYR A 12 -11.58 -4.95 -3.28
CA TYR A 12 -11.60 -3.53 -2.93
C TYR A 12 -11.98 -2.70 -4.15
N ASP A 13 -12.53 -1.50 -3.95
CA ASP A 13 -13.07 -0.67 -5.04
C ASP A 13 -12.06 -0.41 -6.16
N ASP A 14 -10.75 -0.30 -5.86
CA ASP A 14 -9.69 -0.20 -6.88
C ASP A 14 -9.62 -1.44 -7.79
N ASP A 15 -9.83 -2.65 -7.26
CA ASP A 15 -9.86 -3.89 -8.04
C ASP A 15 -11.11 -3.95 -8.94
N LEU A 16 -12.23 -3.34 -8.50
CA LEU A 16 -13.48 -3.25 -9.27
C LEU A 16 -13.42 -2.17 -10.36
N LEU A 17 -12.84 -1.01 -10.06
CA LEU A 17 -12.64 0.08 -11.03
C LEU A 17 -11.67 -0.29 -12.15
N THR A 18 -10.68 -1.16 -11.86
CA THR A 18 -9.74 -1.69 -12.86
C THR A 18 -10.44 -2.44 -14.00
N LEU A 19 -11.63 -3.01 -13.77
CA LEU A 19 -12.37 -3.76 -14.79
C LEU A 19 -13.08 -2.84 -15.82
N VAL A 20 -13.17 -1.54 -15.56
CA VAL A 20 -13.97 -0.59 -16.35
C VAL A 20 -13.05 0.45 -16.99
N SER A 21 -12.29 0.00 -18.00
CA SER A 21 -11.87 0.75 -19.20
C SER A 21 -11.50 2.25 -19.07
N GLN A 22 -10.47 2.58 -18.30
CA GLN A 22 -9.62 3.76 -18.56
C GLN A 22 -8.15 3.36 -18.42
N PRO A 23 -7.20 3.99 -19.15
CA PRO A 23 -5.77 3.79 -18.92
C PRO A 23 -5.39 4.43 -17.58
N VAL A 24 -5.65 3.70 -16.49
CA VAL A 24 -5.28 4.11 -15.15
C VAL A 24 -3.79 3.81 -14.98
N HIS A 25 -3.03 4.74 -14.41
CA HIS A 25 -1.67 4.46 -13.95
C HIS A 25 -1.71 3.32 -12.93
N HIS A 26 -1.46 2.09 -13.38
CA HIS A 26 -1.59 0.90 -12.56
C HIS A 26 -0.34 0.77 -11.72
N THR A 27 -0.41 1.25 -10.48
CA THR A 27 0.63 1.05 -9.48
C THR A 27 0.27 -0.14 -8.60
N ARG A 28 1.11 -1.17 -8.59
CA ARG A 28 0.93 -2.34 -7.73
C ARG A 28 2.21 -2.70 -7.00
N LEU A 29 2.06 -3.29 -5.81
CA LEU A 29 3.18 -3.87 -5.07
C LEU A 29 3.65 -5.13 -5.80
N ALA A 30 4.93 -5.18 -6.19
CA ALA A 30 5.53 -6.34 -6.85
C ALA A 30 6.30 -7.22 -5.85
N ARG A 31 7.10 -6.60 -4.98
CA ARG A 31 7.88 -7.27 -3.94
C ARG A 31 8.16 -6.30 -2.80
N TYR A 32 8.30 -6.82 -1.59
CA TYR A 32 8.94 -6.09 -0.50
C TYR A 32 9.81 -7.04 0.33
N GLN A 33 10.80 -6.46 1.00
CA GLN A 33 11.59 -7.09 2.05
C GLN A 33 11.73 -6.08 3.16
N VAL A 34 11.50 -6.51 4.40
CA VAL A 34 11.70 -5.68 5.59
C VAL A 34 12.56 -6.46 6.57
N VAL A 35 13.60 -5.81 7.07
CA VAL A 35 14.49 -6.35 8.11
C VAL A 35 14.41 -5.39 9.30
N SER A 36 13.99 -5.91 10.44
CA SER A 36 13.87 -5.13 11.68
C SER A 36 14.08 -6.00 12.91
N GLY A 37 14.46 -5.37 14.01
CA GLY A 37 14.55 -5.97 15.33
C GLY A 37 14.85 -4.89 16.35
N ASN A 38 14.78 -5.22 17.64
CA ASN A 38 14.94 -4.25 18.73
C ASN A 38 16.32 -3.57 18.78
N GLN A 39 17.35 -4.15 18.14
CA GLN A 39 18.71 -3.63 18.06
C GLN A 39 19.21 -3.49 16.61
N LEU A 40 18.32 -3.63 15.64
CA LEU A 40 18.62 -3.47 14.23
C LEU A 40 18.07 -2.13 13.77
N LEU A 41 18.79 -1.45 12.87
CA LEU A 41 18.23 -0.31 12.15
C LEU A 41 17.18 -0.84 11.16
N PRO A 42 15.88 -0.53 11.34
CA PRO A 42 14.84 -1.00 10.44
C PRO A 42 15.11 -0.55 9.01
N THR A 43 15.14 -1.52 8.10
CA THR A 43 15.46 -1.32 6.69
C THR A 43 14.45 -2.04 5.84
N ALA A 44 13.99 -1.40 4.77
CA ALA A 44 13.10 -2.01 3.80
C ALA A 44 13.60 -1.81 2.38
N THR A 45 13.30 -2.78 1.52
CA THR A 45 13.40 -2.68 0.06
C THR A 45 12.02 -2.95 -0.52
N VAL A 46 11.51 -2.04 -1.33
CA VAL A 46 10.21 -2.16 -1.98
C VAL A 46 10.42 -2.12 -3.49
N GLU A 47 9.68 -2.97 -4.20
CA GLU A 47 9.56 -2.93 -5.65
C GLU A 47 8.08 -2.74 -6.00
N VAL A 48 7.82 -1.67 -6.75
CA VAL A 48 6.50 -1.34 -7.30
C VAL A 48 6.54 -1.52 -8.81
N GLU A 49 5.41 -1.92 -9.38
CA GLU A 49 5.22 -1.95 -10.83
C GLU A 49 4.24 -0.84 -11.20
N ILE A 50 4.66 0.05 -12.10
CA ILE A 50 3.90 1.20 -12.61
C ILE A 50 3.80 0.99 -14.12
N ASP A 51 2.59 0.75 -14.62
CA ASP A 51 2.33 0.56 -16.05
C ASP A 51 3.23 -0.50 -16.71
N GLY A 52 3.47 -1.60 -15.98
CA GLY A 52 4.35 -2.70 -16.40
C GLY A 52 5.84 -2.46 -16.19
N ALA A 53 6.27 -1.24 -15.83
CA ALA A 53 7.66 -0.93 -15.49
C ALA A 53 7.92 -1.09 -13.99
N ARG A 54 8.91 -1.91 -13.64
CA ARG A 54 9.29 -2.13 -12.24
C ARG A 54 10.30 -1.09 -11.77
N ARG A 55 10.07 -0.56 -10.57
CA ARG A 55 10.98 0.35 -9.88
C ARG A 55 11.20 -0.17 -8.47
N SER A 56 12.44 -0.13 -8.00
CA SER A 56 12.78 -0.55 -6.66
C SER A 56 13.63 0.48 -5.96
N ALA A 57 13.40 0.64 -4.66
CA ALA A 57 14.21 1.48 -3.79
C ALA A 57 14.28 0.85 -2.40
N SER A 58 15.25 1.32 -1.62
CA SER A 58 15.46 0.91 -0.24
C SER A 58 15.54 2.14 0.66
N ALA A 59 15.07 1.99 1.89
CA ALA A 59 15.14 3.06 2.88
C ALA A 59 15.30 2.48 4.29
N VAL A 60 15.78 3.35 5.19
CA VAL A 60 15.81 3.10 6.63
C VAL A 60 14.72 3.91 7.31
N GLY A 61 14.26 3.45 8.47
CA GLY A 61 13.20 4.10 9.22
C GLY A 61 13.24 3.84 10.72
N ASN A 62 12.38 4.53 11.46
CA ASN A 62 12.21 4.37 12.90
C ASN A 62 11.56 3.02 13.26
N GLY A 63 10.92 2.38 12.29
CA GLY A 63 10.29 1.08 12.42
C GLY A 63 10.15 0.39 11.06
N PRO A 64 9.74 -0.90 11.04
CA PRO A 64 9.59 -1.66 9.81
C PRO A 64 8.62 -0.99 8.82
N LEU A 65 7.51 -0.45 9.32
CA LEU A 65 6.53 0.24 8.50
C LEU A 65 7.08 1.56 7.94
N ASP A 66 7.70 2.40 8.79
CA ASP A 66 8.29 3.67 8.36
C ASP A 66 9.35 3.47 7.26
N ALA A 67 10.22 2.47 7.42
CA ALA A 67 11.20 2.11 6.39
C ALA A 67 10.53 1.68 5.09
N ALA A 68 9.46 0.89 5.17
CA ALA A 68 8.72 0.40 4.01
C ALA A 68 7.99 1.53 3.26
N LEU A 69 7.36 2.47 3.96
CA LEU A 69 6.69 3.63 3.34
C LEU A 69 7.72 4.55 2.66
N LYS A 70 8.83 4.86 3.33
CA LYS A 70 9.92 5.65 2.73
C LYS A 70 10.53 4.99 1.49
N ALA A 71 10.73 3.67 1.52
CA ALA A 71 11.20 2.92 0.36
C ALA A 71 10.18 2.95 -0.78
N THR A 72 8.88 2.97 -0.45
CA THR A 72 7.79 3.09 -1.43
C THR A 72 7.80 4.46 -2.10
N ASP A 73 7.86 5.55 -1.31
CA ASP A 73 7.98 6.91 -1.82
C ASP A 73 9.20 7.08 -2.74
N ALA A 74 10.35 6.54 -2.33
CA ALA A 74 11.57 6.54 -3.13
C ALA A 74 11.41 5.75 -4.44
N ALA A 75 10.74 4.60 -4.42
CA ALA A 75 10.47 3.80 -5.63
C ALA A 75 9.50 4.50 -6.59
N LEU A 76 8.54 5.26 -6.05
CA LEU A 76 7.61 6.08 -6.82
C LEU A 76 8.25 7.39 -7.31
N GLY A 77 9.33 7.85 -6.68
CA GLY A 77 9.95 9.14 -6.95
C GLY A 77 9.10 10.33 -6.47
N GLN A 78 8.26 10.10 -5.45
CA GLN A 78 7.30 11.07 -4.95
C GLN A 78 7.12 10.90 -3.45
N GLU A 79 7.29 12.00 -2.71
CA GLU A 79 7.00 12.03 -1.27
C GLU A 79 5.49 12.23 -1.04
N VAL A 80 4.93 11.44 -0.12
CA VAL A 80 3.50 11.44 0.17
C VAL A 80 3.31 11.59 1.68
N GLU A 81 2.43 12.49 2.09
CA GLU A 81 2.15 12.70 3.52
C GLU A 81 1.14 11.66 4.00
N LEU A 82 1.52 10.82 4.96
CA LEU A 82 0.57 9.96 5.68
C LEU A 82 -0.15 10.78 6.76
N VAL A 83 -1.42 11.10 6.51
CA VAL A 83 -2.26 11.91 7.43
C VAL A 83 -2.78 11.05 8.58
N GLU A 84 -3.22 9.84 8.27
CA GLU A 84 -3.85 8.95 9.25
C GLU A 84 -3.69 7.48 8.84
N MET A 85 -3.53 6.61 9.83
CA MET A 85 -3.51 5.17 9.63
C MET A 85 -4.30 4.49 10.74
N HIS A 86 -5.19 3.59 10.34
CA HIS A 86 -5.92 2.68 11.22
C HIS A 86 -5.60 1.23 10.84
N THR A 87 -5.43 0.38 11.84
CA THR A 87 -5.22 -1.06 11.64
C THR A 87 -6.12 -1.84 12.59
N ARG A 88 -6.83 -2.83 12.06
CA ARG A 88 -7.68 -3.73 12.87
C ARG A 88 -7.62 -5.16 12.36
N ALA A 89 -7.83 -6.12 13.25
CA ALA A 89 -8.02 -7.51 12.88
C ALA A 89 -9.45 -7.73 12.39
N LEU A 90 -9.61 -8.35 11.21
CA LEU A 90 -10.91 -8.77 10.67
C LEU A 90 -11.31 -10.17 11.11
N THR A 91 -10.32 -11.02 11.36
CA THR A 91 -10.50 -12.38 11.85
C THR A 91 -9.67 -12.59 13.12
N ALA A 92 -9.91 -13.70 13.81
CA ALA A 92 -9.18 -14.08 15.01
C ALA A 92 -8.23 -15.23 14.71
N GLY A 93 -7.16 -15.34 15.49
CA GLY A 93 -6.13 -16.38 15.34
C GLY A 93 -4.75 -15.80 15.07
N LYS A 94 -3.76 -16.68 14.95
CA LYS A 94 -2.37 -16.28 14.61
C LYS A 94 -2.22 -15.91 13.14
N ASP A 95 -3.19 -16.32 12.33
CA ASP A 95 -3.39 -16.09 10.92
C ASP A 95 -4.50 -15.06 10.66
N ALA A 96 -4.74 -14.18 11.64
CA ALA A 96 -5.73 -13.13 11.52
C ALA A 96 -5.43 -12.22 10.31
N LEU A 97 -6.47 -11.89 9.56
CA LEU A 97 -6.39 -10.87 8.51
C LEU A 97 -6.32 -9.50 9.18
N ALA A 98 -5.24 -8.78 8.94
CA ALA A 98 -5.10 -7.38 9.32
C ALA A 98 -5.62 -6.50 8.19
N GLU A 99 -6.65 -5.71 8.47
CA GLU A 99 -7.09 -4.62 7.61
C GLU A 99 -6.36 -3.33 8.01
N VAL A 100 -5.82 -2.66 7.01
CA VAL A 100 -5.17 -1.36 7.15
C VAL A 100 -5.90 -0.36 6.28
N ILE A 101 -6.27 0.78 6.87
CA ILE A 101 -6.86 1.93 6.19
C ILE A 101 -5.91 3.09 6.37
N MET A 102 -5.51 3.72 5.28
CA MET A 102 -4.59 4.86 5.29
C MET A 102 -5.20 6.04 4.56
N ARG A 103 -5.10 7.22 5.17
CA ARG A 103 -5.40 8.49 4.55
C ARG A 103 -4.09 9.21 4.26
N VAL A 104 -3.91 9.60 3.00
CA VAL A 104 -2.70 10.28 2.52
C VAL A 104 -3.07 11.63 1.94
N ARG A 105 -2.12 12.58 1.98
CA ARG A 105 -2.19 13.86 1.29
C ARG A 105 -1.07 13.94 0.26
N MET A 106 -1.45 14.25 -0.97
CA MET A 106 -0.52 14.37 -2.10
C MET A 106 -0.97 15.53 -2.99
N GLY A 107 -0.07 16.48 -3.26
CA GLY A 107 -0.38 17.67 -4.07
C GLY A 107 -1.65 18.41 -3.62
N GLY A 108 -1.81 18.60 -2.30
CA GLY A 108 -2.96 19.29 -1.71
C GLY A 108 -4.27 18.49 -1.62
N HIS A 109 -4.32 17.27 -2.17
CA HIS A 109 -5.51 16.42 -2.16
C HIS A 109 -5.38 15.29 -1.15
N GLU A 110 -6.40 15.10 -0.33
CA GLU A 110 -6.50 13.94 0.57
C GLU A 110 -7.24 12.80 -0.11
N SER A 111 -6.80 11.57 0.15
CA SER A 111 -7.43 10.36 -0.33
C SER A 111 -7.24 9.22 0.66
N THR A 112 -8.10 8.22 0.58
CA THR A 112 -8.07 7.06 1.47
C THR A 112 -7.88 5.80 0.64
N GLY A 113 -7.01 4.91 1.12
CA GLY A 113 -6.82 3.57 0.59
C GLY A 113 -6.96 2.53 1.70
N GLN A 114 -7.29 1.30 1.30
CA GLN A 114 -7.47 0.20 2.23
C GLN A 114 -7.00 -1.12 1.63
N ALA A 115 -6.52 -2.02 2.47
CA ALA A 115 -6.20 -3.38 2.08
C ALA A 115 -6.20 -4.32 3.29
N ALA A 116 -6.33 -5.62 3.05
CA ALA A 116 -6.14 -6.64 4.07
C ALA A 116 -5.15 -7.71 3.63
N SER A 117 -4.35 -8.20 4.58
CA SER A 117 -3.46 -9.35 4.43
C SER A 117 -3.22 -9.99 5.79
N THR A 118 -2.80 -11.25 5.80
CA THR A 118 -2.25 -11.89 7.01
C THR A 118 -0.91 -11.29 7.42
N ASP A 119 -0.22 -10.59 6.52
CA ASP A 119 0.95 -9.76 6.82
C ASP A 119 0.52 -8.29 6.91
N SER A 120 0.62 -7.70 8.11
CA SER A 120 0.20 -6.32 8.35
C SER A 120 1.03 -5.28 7.60
N ILE A 121 2.30 -5.57 7.28
CA ILE A 121 3.15 -4.68 6.49
C ILE A 121 2.73 -4.74 5.02
N GLU A 122 2.42 -5.93 4.50
CA GLU A 122 1.88 -6.07 3.15
C GLU A 122 0.55 -5.32 3.00
N ALA A 123 -0.36 -5.48 3.97
CA ALA A 123 -1.64 -4.77 4.01
C ALA A 123 -1.42 -3.25 4.00
N ALA A 124 -0.47 -2.76 4.82
CA ALA A 124 -0.14 -1.34 4.87
C ALA A 124 0.41 -0.82 3.53
N LEU A 125 1.36 -1.52 2.91
CA LEU A 125 1.91 -1.14 1.61
C LEU A 125 0.84 -1.09 0.51
N LYS A 126 -0.05 -2.07 0.48
CA LYS A 126 -1.17 -2.11 -0.48
C LYS A 126 -2.17 -0.97 -0.24
N ALA A 127 -2.55 -0.73 1.02
CA ALA A 127 -3.45 0.37 1.38
C ALA A 127 -2.84 1.74 1.00
N TYR A 128 -1.54 1.91 1.22
CA TYR A 128 -0.82 3.12 0.87
C TYR A 128 -0.79 3.36 -0.65
N LEU A 129 -0.45 2.34 -1.44
CA LEU A 129 -0.46 2.43 -2.91
C LEU A 129 -1.88 2.69 -3.47
N SER A 130 -2.91 2.08 -2.88
CA SER A 130 -4.30 2.36 -3.22
C SER A 130 -4.67 3.82 -2.97
N ALA A 131 -4.29 4.36 -1.80
CA ALA A 131 -4.52 5.77 -1.47
C ALA A 131 -3.82 6.70 -2.48
N ILE A 132 -2.55 6.45 -2.77
CA ILE A 132 -1.78 7.22 -3.76
C ILE A 132 -2.43 7.16 -5.15
N GLY A 133 -2.87 5.97 -5.58
CA GLY A 133 -3.60 5.80 -6.84
C GLY A 133 -4.87 6.63 -6.89
N ALA A 134 -5.65 6.65 -5.79
CA ALA A 134 -6.84 7.47 -5.66
C ALA A 134 -6.53 8.98 -5.70
N ALA A 135 -5.47 9.44 -5.03
CA ALA A 135 -5.03 10.84 -5.09
C ALA A 135 -4.61 11.25 -6.51
N ARG A 136 -3.89 10.40 -7.25
CA ARG A 136 -3.48 10.71 -8.64
C ARG A 136 -4.68 10.91 -9.56
N ARG A 137 -5.66 10.02 -9.48
CA ARG A 137 -6.91 10.13 -10.25
C ARG A 137 -7.69 11.42 -9.91
N ALA A 138 -7.72 11.79 -8.63
CA ALA A 138 -8.37 13.04 -8.21
C ALA A 138 -7.65 14.29 -8.77
N GLN A 139 -6.31 14.28 -8.84
CA GLN A 139 -5.54 15.36 -9.44
C GLN A 139 -5.74 15.46 -10.95
N GLU A 140 -5.77 14.33 -11.66
CA GLU A 140 -6.00 14.27 -13.11
C GLU A 140 -7.40 14.74 -13.49
N ALA A 141 -8.42 14.43 -12.69
CA ALA A 141 -9.79 14.89 -12.92
C ALA A 141 -10.00 16.40 -12.64
N ALA A 142 -9.09 17.03 -11.89
CA ALA A 142 -9.13 18.44 -11.54
C ALA A 142 -8.29 19.33 -12.48
N ALA A 143 -7.50 18.73 -13.39
CA ALA A 143 -6.67 19.40 -14.39
C ALA A 143 -7.42 19.58 -15.73
#